data_AF-A0A9E9PAV3-F1
#
_entry.id   AF-A0A9E9PAV3-F1
#
_cell.length_a   1.000
_cell.length_b   1.000
_cell.length_c   1.000
_cell.angle_alpha   90.00
_cell.angle_beta   90.00
_cell.angle_gamma   90.00
#
_symmetry.space_group_name_H-M   'P 1'
#
loop_
_entity.id
_entity.type
_entity.pdbx_description
1 polymer ?
#
loop_
_entity_poly.entity_id
_entity_poly.type
_entity_poly.pdbx_seq_one_letter_code
_entity_poly.pdbx_strand_id
1 'polypeptide(L)'
;MAVFGYSSATSVLPGSSISFYLSTDVPGVMNLTIERIGTTSVSSTITTTLFTRSLPTTNPWEGFGWPVSTTFNIPSNWPSGLYRLAYMSQDVLTFVIRPVIPAAVSKVLLQVSFLTPTAYNAAGGKSLYDFNSVGGARANKVSFNRSGGTPASNGPESILIHWLETEGIAIEYCSSVDLHSISNLLTNYECLIIAGHDEYWTRAMRDQTEQFIANGGNLIILSGNTCYRAVRLEQGNRMVVFYKFAGSDPNQNAYDTTVAWAEPPLNRPQNSFLGTGFTEGAYGGTATAYTIRFPEHWVFNGVLSTTTTSAFMTYETDAAAYVDEEEGYPRVTGDENTPLTMTVLASAELGSWTGKPGRATMGIFSHNGTVFNAATTDWIYVLGSDAVVTTITRNVFSRLKQRITWDWENIGYANDCCALTALQGKIFMATTQNRLLQRYPIGADVAWRDVSHAYNVVAMTALGDTLYCVTSDNQLWWKPASEGGAALGFNGDWPDWWNQGVSCYGRNALCS
;
A
#
# COMPACT_ATOMS: atom_id res chain seq x y z
N MET A 1 -25.54 -23.68 -21.02
CA MET A 1 -25.57 -22.39 -21.74
C MET A 1 -24.76 -21.41 -20.94
N ALA A 2 -23.69 -20.91 -21.54
CA ALA A 2 -22.78 -19.94 -20.97
C ALA A 2 -22.67 -18.74 -21.90
N VAL A 3 -22.51 -17.56 -21.30
CA VAL A 3 -22.16 -16.33 -22.02
C VAL A 3 -20.83 -15.88 -21.49
N PHE A 4 -19.92 -15.55 -22.40
CA PHE A 4 -18.56 -15.14 -22.09
C PHE A 4 -18.17 -13.99 -23.00
N GLY A 5 -17.30 -13.10 -22.52
CA GLY A 5 -16.96 -11.91 -23.28
C GLY A 5 -16.23 -10.84 -22.50
N TYR A 6 -16.08 -9.69 -23.14
CA TYR A 6 -15.36 -8.53 -22.61
C TYR A 6 -16.08 -7.24 -23.01
N SER A 7 -15.68 -6.13 -22.39
CA SER A 7 -16.22 -4.80 -22.63
C SER A 7 -15.23 -3.91 -23.40
N SER A 8 -15.76 -2.83 -23.96
CA SER A 8 -14.99 -1.77 -24.66
C SER A 8 -14.13 -0.91 -23.73
N ALA A 9 -14.37 -0.93 -22.42
CA ALA A 9 -13.59 -0.21 -21.42
C ALA A 9 -13.72 -0.87 -20.03
N THR A 10 -12.76 -0.61 -19.15
CA THR A 10 -12.82 -1.00 -17.73
C THR A 10 -13.70 -0.06 -16.91
N SER A 11 -13.89 1.18 -17.39
CA SER A 11 -14.82 2.14 -16.80
C SER A 11 -15.47 3.07 -17.81
N VAL A 12 -16.61 3.65 -17.44
CA VAL A 12 -17.37 4.63 -18.22
C VAL A 12 -18.02 5.69 -17.31
N LEU A 13 -18.59 6.74 -17.91
CA LEU A 13 -19.34 7.78 -17.20
C LEU A 13 -20.87 7.55 -17.33
N PRO A 14 -21.69 7.99 -16.36
CA PRO A 14 -23.13 8.13 -16.55
C PRO A 14 -23.46 8.93 -17.82
N GLY A 15 -24.47 8.49 -18.59
CA GLY A 15 -24.85 9.11 -19.86
C GLY A 15 -23.98 8.74 -21.07
N SER A 16 -22.86 8.05 -20.86
CA SER A 16 -22.05 7.50 -21.96
C SER A 16 -22.52 6.09 -22.36
N SER A 17 -21.79 5.41 -23.24
CA SER A 17 -22.12 4.06 -23.69
C SER A 17 -20.98 3.07 -23.48
N ILE A 18 -21.32 1.81 -23.24
CA ILE A 18 -20.36 0.69 -23.20
C ILE A 18 -20.80 -0.41 -24.16
N SER A 19 -19.90 -0.80 -25.05
CA SER A 19 -20.09 -1.95 -25.95
C SER A 19 -19.59 -3.25 -25.32
N PHE A 20 -20.31 -4.34 -25.56
CA PHE A 20 -19.98 -5.69 -25.13
C PHE A 20 -19.70 -6.61 -26.32
N TYR A 21 -18.69 -7.44 -26.18
CA TYR A 21 -18.18 -8.37 -27.18
C TYR A 21 -18.37 -9.78 -26.64
N LEU A 22 -19.46 -10.43 -27.07
CA LEU A 22 -19.99 -11.61 -26.40
C LEU A 22 -20.05 -12.81 -27.34
N SER A 23 -19.85 -13.99 -26.77
CA SER A 23 -20.00 -15.29 -27.42
C SER A 23 -20.73 -16.25 -26.48
N THR A 24 -21.30 -17.31 -27.06
CA THR A 24 -22.05 -18.34 -26.35
C THR A 24 -21.83 -19.73 -26.95
N ASP A 25 -22.06 -20.75 -26.15
CA ASP A 25 -22.15 -22.17 -26.56
C ASP A 25 -23.49 -22.51 -27.24
N VAL A 26 -24.55 -21.72 -27.02
CA VAL A 26 -25.89 -21.95 -27.60
C VAL A 26 -26.41 -20.67 -28.26
N PRO A 27 -26.18 -20.47 -29.57
CA PRO A 27 -26.65 -19.28 -30.29
C PRO A 27 -28.15 -19.02 -30.14
N GLY A 28 -28.53 -17.76 -30.02
CA GLY A 28 -29.94 -17.37 -29.87
C GLY A 28 -30.13 -16.01 -29.20
N VAL A 29 -31.40 -15.66 -28.98
CA VAL A 29 -31.79 -14.44 -28.26
C VAL A 29 -31.56 -14.65 -26.77
N MET A 30 -30.87 -13.71 -26.13
CA MET A 30 -30.50 -13.76 -24.72
C MET A 30 -30.87 -12.47 -24.01
N ASN A 31 -31.32 -12.61 -22.77
CA ASN A 31 -31.55 -11.50 -21.86
C ASN A 31 -30.40 -11.45 -20.85
N LEU A 32 -29.64 -10.38 -20.89
CA LEU A 32 -28.52 -10.12 -19.98
C LEU A 32 -28.94 -9.04 -19.00
N THR A 33 -28.53 -9.17 -17.74
CA THR A 33 -28.77 -8.16 -16.71
C THR A 33 -27.49 -7.38 -16.48
N ILE A 34 -27.63 -6.05 -16.39
CA ILE A 34 -26.58 -5.17 -15.89
C ILE A 34 -27.04 -4.68 -14.54
N GLU A 35 -26.22 -4.85 -13.51
CA GLU A 35 -26.57 -4.45 -12.15
C GLU A 35 -25.39 -3.90 -11.37
N ARG A 36 -25.67 -2.94 -10.50
CA ARG A 36 -24.70 -2.41 -9.56
C ARG A 36 -24.43 -3.42 -8.45
N ILE A 37 -23.17 -3.65 -8.16
CA ILE A 37 -22.72 -4.41 -6.99
C ILE A 37 -22.78 -3.50 -5.76
N GLY A 38 -23.36 -4.01 -4.67
CA GLY A 38 -23.59 -3.27 -3.44
C GLY A 38 -24.98 -3.53 -2.88
N THR A 39 -25.30 -2.85 -1.78
CA THR A 39 -26.63 -2.80 -1.15
C THR A 39 -27.63 -1.94 -1.94
N THR A 40 -27.14 -0.90 -2.63
CA THR A 40 -27.97 -0.08 -3.53
C THR A 40 -28.03 -0.70 -4.91
N SER A 41 -29.16 -1.33 -5.23
CA SER A 41 -29.39 -2.00 -6.51
C SER A 41 -30.01 -1.05 -7.52
N VAL A 42 -29.28 -0.75 -8.59
CA VAL A 42 -29.86 -0.33 -9.87
C VAL A 42 -29.56 -1.41 -10.90
N SER A 43 -30.52 -1.70 -11.78
CA SER A 43 -30.35 -2.70 -12.82
C SER A 43 -31.07 -2.36 -14.10
N SER A 44 -30.66 -3.00 -15.19
CA SER A 44 -31.32 -2.98 -16.49
C SER A 44 -31.17 -4.32 -17.17
N THR A 45 -32.11 -4.67 -18.05
CA THR A 45 -32.03 -5.87 -18.88
C THR A 45 -31.81 -5.44 -20.33
N ILE A 46 -30.84 -6.06 -20.98
CA ILE A 46 -30.62 -5.92 -22.42
C ILE A 46 -30.94 -7.24 -23.11
N THR A 47 -31.63 -7.16 -24.24
CA THR A 47 -31.89 -8.31 -25.11
C THR A 47 -30.99 -8.23 -26.34
N THR A 48 -30.25 -9.28 -26.64
CA THR A 48 -29.40 -9.35 -27.84
C THR A 48 -29.36 -10.77 -28.42
N THR A 49 -29.09 -10.88 -29.71
CA THR A 49 -28.87 -12.19 -30.35
C THR A 49 -27.37 -12.50 -30.32
N LEU A 50 -27.00 -13.57 -29.65
CA LEU A 50 -25.62 -14.03 -29.54
C LEU A 50 -25.33 -15.21 -30.47
N PHE A 51 -24.07 -15.29 -30.88
CA PHE A 51 -23.53 -16.33 -31.75
C PHE A 51 -22.29 -16.92 -31.09
N THR A 52 -21.96 -18.16 -31.44
CA THR A 52 -20.66 -18.74 -31.13
C THR A 52 -19.59 -18.02 -31.96
N ARG A 53 -18.56 -17.51 -31.30
CA ARG A 53 -17.43 -16.82 -31.93
C ARG A 53 -16.17 -17.65 -31.79
N SER A 54 -15.39 -17.76 -32.87
CA SER A 54 -14.08 -18.40 -32.85
C SER A 54 -13.03 -17.47 -32.23
N LEU A 55 -11.98 -18.09 -31.68
CA LEU A 55 -10.78 -17.37 -31.27
C LEU A 55 -9.83 -17.19 -32.47
N PRO A 56 -9.00 -16.13 -32.49
CA PRO A 56 -7.92 -16.01 -33.46
C PRO A 56 -6.97 -17.21 -33.40
N THR A 57 -6.38 -17.58 -34.54
CA THR A 57 -5.43 -18.69 -34.62
C THR A 57 -4.04 -18.33 -34.10
N THR A 58 -3.71 -17.04 -34.07
CA THR A 58 -2.41 -16.52 -33.60
C THR A 58 -2.63 -15.67 -32.36
N ASN A 59 -1.86 -15.94 -31.30
CA ASN A 59 -1.86 -15.24 -30.02
C ASN A 59 -3.25 -14.82 -29.50
N PRO A 60 -4.21 -15.73 -29.28
CA PRO A 60 -5.55 -15.35 -28.83
C PRO A 60 -5.57 -14.64 -27.46
N TRP A 61 -4.52 -14.80 -26.65
CA TRP A 61 -4.32 -14.05 -25.39
C TRP A 61 -4.02 -12.55 -25.60
N GLU A 62 -3.73 -12.11 -26.82
CA GLU A 62 -3.58 -10.69 -27.20
C GLU A 62 -4.91 -10.04 -27.63
N GLY A 63 -6.01 -10.78 -27.61
CA GLY A 63 -7.36 -10.27 -27.85
C GLY A 63 -8.16 -11.17 -28.78
N PHE A 64 -9.46 -11.30 -28.50
CA PHE A 64 -10.32 -12.22 -29.25
C PHE A 64 -10.82 -11.64 -30.58
N GLY A 65 -10.78 -10.31 -30.76
CA GLY A 65 -11.16 -9.65 -32.01
C GLY A 65 -12.63 -9.86 -32.39
N TRP A 66 -13.50 -10.15 -31.42
CA TRP A 66 -14.93 -10.32 -31.68
C TRP A 66 -15.57 -8.99 -32.09
N PRO A 67 -16.62 -9.02 -32.93
CA PRO A 67 -17.40 -7.82 -33.24
C PRO A 67 -18.28 -7.43 -32.04
N VAL A 68 -18.72 -6.17 -32.01
CA VAL A 68 -19.69 -5.71 -31.00
C VAL A 68 -20.96 -6.54 -31.10
N SER A 69 -21.39 -7.15 -29.99
CA SER A 69 -22.65 -7.90 -29.90
C SER A 69 -23.81 -7.00 -29.50
N THR A 70 -23.57 -6.03 -28.63
CA THR A 70 -24.55 -5.02 -28.22
C THR A 70 -23.86 -3.83 -27.56
N THR A 71 -24.53 -2.69 -27.52
CA THR A 71 -24.07 -1.48 -26.82
C THR A 71 -25.16 -1.03 -25.86
N PHE A 72 -24.76 -0.75 -24.63
CA PHE A 72 -25.64 -0.25 -23.58
C PHE A 72 -25.34 1.21 -23.30
N ASN A 73 -26.39 2.05 -23.36
CA ASN A 73 -26.31 3.45 -22.96
C ASN A 73 -26.53 3.53 -21.45
N ILE A 74 -25.52 4.01 -20.72
CA ILE A 74 -25.59 4.17 -19.28
C ILE A 74 -26.58 5.28 -18.96
N PRO A 75 -27.66 5.01 -18.20
CA PRO A 75 -28.55 6.07 -17.75
C PRO A 75 -27.79 7.15 -16.97
N SER A 76 -28.08 8.42 -17.24
CA SER A 76 -27.37 9.55 -16.62
C SER A 76 -27.56 9.66 -15.11
N ASN A 77 -28.59 9.02 -14.56
CA ASN A 77 -28.89 8.97 -13.13
C ASN A 77 -28.32 7.73 -12.42
N TRP A 78 -27.58 6.87 -13.11
CA TRP A 78 -26.94 5.73 -12.46
C TRP A 78 -25.81 6.20 -11.55
N PRO A 79 -25.76 5.73 -10.29
CA PRO A 79 -24.72 6.11 -9.34
C PRO A 79 -23.35 5.55 -9.76
N SER A 80 -22.29 6.12 -9.20
CA SER A 80 -20.98 5.50 -9.31
C SER A 80 -20.94 4.14 -8.59
N GLY A 81 -20.19 3.19 -9.14
CA GLY A 81 -20.12 1.84 -8.58
C GLY A 81 -19.35 0.86 -9.47
N LEU A 82 -19.14 -0.33 -8.92
CA LEU A 82 -18.80 -1.51 -9.71
C LEU A 82 -20.09 -2.15 -10.22
N TYR A 83 -20.13 -2.46 -11.50
CA TYR A 83 -21.28 -3.06 -12.17
C TYR A 83 -20.89 -4.40 -12.77
N ARG A 84 -21.83 -5.35 -12.76
CA ARG A 84 -21.68 -6.63 -13.45
C ARG A 84 -22.66 -6.75 -14.60
N LEU A 85 -22.21 -7.38 -15.68
CA LEU A 85 -23.06 -7.96 -16.71
C LEU A 85 -23.22 -9.45 -16.39
N ALA A 86 -24.45 -9.95 -16.32
CA ALA A 86 -24.74 -11.33 -15.97
C ALA A 86 -25.73 -11.98 -16.95
N TYR A 87 -25.64 -13.30 -17.08
CA TYR A 87 -26.59 -14.15 -17.79
C TYR A 87 -27.07 -15.25 -16.84
N MET A 88 -28.38 -15.36 -16.62
CA MET A 88 -28.96 -16.34 -15.66
C MET A 88 -28.26 -16.30 -14.28
N SER A 89 -28.01 -15.09 -13.78
CA SER A 89 -27.31 -14.83 -12.51
C SER A 89 -25.84 -15.29 -12.45
N GLN A 90 -25.27 -15.73 -13.57
CA GLN A 90 -23.83 -16.00 -13.69
C GLN A 90 -23.13 -14.77 -14.26
N ASP A 91 -22.00 -14.41 -13.67
CA ASP A 91 -21.21 -13.28 -14.12
C ASP A 91 -20.61 -13.53 -15.50
N VAL A 92 -20.74 -12.53 -16.37
CA VAL A 92 -20.02 -12.48 -17.65
C VAL A 92 -18.76 -11.64 -17.49
N LEU A 93 -18.89 -10.44 -16.93
CA LEU A 93 -17.80 -9.49 -16.67
C LEU A 93 -18.23 -8.39 -15.70
N THR A 94 -17.26 -7.63 -15.19
CA THR A 94 -17.49 -6.40 -14.42
C THR A 94 -16.87 -5.17 -15.09
N PHE A 95 -17.39 -3.99 -14.78
CA PHE A 95 -16.86 -2.69 -15.20
C PHE A 95 -17.27 -1.59 -14.21
N VAL A 96 -16.53 -0.49 -14.17
CA VAL A 96 -16.80 0.63 -13.26
C VAL A 96 -17.64 1.70 -13.95
N ILE A 97 -18.60 2.27 -13.22
CA ILE A 97 -19.21 3.55 -13.57
C ILE A 97 -18.64 4.60 -12.62
N ARG A 98 -17.93 5.57 -13.19
CA ARG A 98 -17.23 6.62 -12.44
C ARG A 98 -18.17 7.78 -12.07
N PRO A 99 -17.84 8.58 -11.06
CA PRO A 99 -18.54 9.84 -10.81
C PRO A 99 -18.34 10.81 -11.99
N VAL A 100 -19.39 11.55 -12.36
CA VAL A 100 -19.29 12.62 -13.39
C VAL A 100 -18.48 13.79 -12.86
N ILE A 101 -18.74 14.18 -11.62
CA ILE A 101 -18.00 15.20 -10.89
C ILE A 101 -17.19 14.48 -9.81
N PRO A 102 -15.85 14.45 -9.90
CA PRO A 102 -15.03 13.79 -8.90
C PRO A 102 -15.27 14.35 -7.50
N ALA A 103 -15.37 13.43 -6.55
CA ALA A 103 -15.50 13.69 -5.13
C ALA A 103 -16.75 14.52 -4.75
N ALA A 104 -17.83 14.32 -5.49
CA ALA A 104 -19.14 14.96 -5.27
C ALA A 104 -19.99 14.22 -4.24
N VAL A 105 -19.84 12.89 -4.15
CA VAL A 105 -20.54 12.04 -3.17
C VAL A 105 -19.65 11.75 -1.97
N SER A 106 -18.37 11.48 -2.20
CA SER A 106 -17.41 11.17 -1.15
C SER A 106 -16.00 11.61 -1.50
N LYS A 107 -15.20 11.96 -0.50
CA LYS A 107 -13.76 12.23 -0.64
C LYS A 107 -12.91 10.96 -0.58
N VAL A 108 -13.53 9.79 -0.48
CA VAL A 108 -12.89 8.48 -0.47
C VAL A 108 -13.05 7.82 -1.83
N LEU A 109 -11.94 7.45 -2.45
CA LEU A 109 -11.92 6.76 -3.74
C LEU A 109 -11.47 5.31 -3.56
N LEU A 110 -12.28 4.36 -4.01
CA LEU A 110 -11.87 2.97 -4.21
C LEU A 110 -11.35 2.78 -5.63
N GLN A 111 -10.10 2.34 -5.75
CA GLN A 111 -9.58 1.86 -7.02
C GLN A 111 -9.82 0.36 -7.14
N VAL A 112 -10.51 -0.05 -8.21
CA VAL A 112 -10.83 -1.44 -8.51
C VAL A 112 -9.76 -2.03 -9.43
N SER A 113 -9.18 -3.18 -9.09
CA SER A 113 -8.03 -3.74 -9.82
C SER A 113 -8.45 -4.52 -11.06
N PHE A 114 -8.18 -3.98 -12.25
CA PHE A 114 -8.38 -4.70 -13.52
C PHE A 114 -7.09 -5.33 -14.04
N LEU A 115 -5.92 -4.77 -13.68
CA LEU A 115 -4.64 -5.21 -14.21
C LEU A 115 -4.28 -6.60 -13.68
N THR A 116 -4.45 -6.86 -12.38
CA THR A 116 -4.10 -8.15 -11.77
C THR A 116 -4.98 -9.30 -12.29
N PRO A 117 -6.33 -9.22 -12.30
CA PRO A 117 -7.14 -10.29 -12.92
C PRO A 117 -6.78 -10.54 -14.38
N THR A 118 -6.45 -9.49 -15.15
CA THR A 118 -6.04 -9.64 -16.56
C THR A 118 -4.67 -10.32 -16.70
N ALA A 119 -3.72 -10.03 -15.81
CA ALA A 119 -2.39 -10.63 -15.80
C ALA A 119 -2.44 -12.15 -15.57
N TYR A 120 -3.32 -12.60 -14.67
CA TYR A 120 -3.53 -14.01 -14.36
C TYR A 120 -4.50 -14.72 -15.31
N ASN A 121 -5.24 -14.00 -16.15
CA ASN A 121 -6.23 -14.61 -17.03
C ASN A 121 -5.58 -15.41 -18.17
N ALA A 122 -5.81 -16.73 -18.19
CA ALA A 122 -5.30 -17.67 -19.20
C ALA A 122 -6.21 -17.83 -20.43
N ALA A 123 -7.33 -17.09 -20.52
CA ALA A 123 -8.24 -17.17 -21.65
C ALA A 123 -7.53 -16.91 -23.00
N GLY A 124 -7.76 -17.78 -23.99
CA GLY A 124 -6.97 -17.75 -25.23
C GLY A 124 -5.60 -18.45 -25.13
N GLY A 125 -5.33 -19.17 -24.04
CA GLY A 125 -4.23 -20.13 -23.94
C GLY A 125 -3.01 -19.67 -23.12
N LYS A 126 -2.87 -18.38 -22.81
CA LYS A 126 -1.74 -17.88 -22.00
C LYS A 126 -2.16 -16.75 -21.06
N SER A 127 -1.44 -16.66 -19.95
CA SER A 127 -1.40 -15.55 -19.01
C SER A 127 0.03 -14.99 -18.93
N LEU A 128 0.30 -14.07 -18.01
CA LEU A 128 1.67 -13.60 -17.74
C LEU A 128 2.52 -14.60 -16.91
N TYR A 129 1.99 -15.78 -16.59
CA TYR A 129 2.68 -16.80 -15.80
C TYR A 129 2.80 -18.15 -16.52
N ASP A 130 3.94 -18.81 -16.32
CA ASP A 130 4.24 -20.10 -16.94
C ASP A 130 3.31 -21.20 -16.45
N PHE A 131 3.02 -21.24 -15.15
CA PHE A 131 2.13 -22.24 -14.54
C PHE A 131 0.68 -22.14 -15.03
N ASN A 132 0.26 -20.95 -15.48
CA ASN A 132 -1.09 -20.68 -15.95
C ASN A 132 -1.10 -20.33 -17.44
N SER A 133 -0.28 -21.06 -18.22
CA SER A 133 -0.18 -20.92 -19.67
C SER A 133 0.02 -22.29 -20.32
N VAL A 134 -0.63 -22.50 -21.47
CA VAL A 134 -0.48 -23.73 -22.26
C VAL A 134 0.99 -23.93 -22.62
N GLY A 135 1.47 -25.17 -22.43
CA GLY A 135 2.86 -25.55 -22.70
C GLY A 135 3.87 -25.02 -21.69
N GLY A 136 3.43 -24.48 -20.53
CA GLY A 136 4.33 -23.99 -19.50
C GLY A 136 5.12 -22.75 -19.91
N ALA A 137 4.60 -21.97 -20.87
CA ALA A 137 5.29 -20.84 -21.46
C ALA A 137 4.38 -19.61 -21.47
N ARG A 138 4.66 -18.65 -20.59
CA ARG A 138 3.90 -17.40 -20.44
C ARG A 138 3.88 -16.55 -21.70
N ALA A 139 2.93 -15.61 -21.72
CA ALA A 139 2.95 -14.46 -22.62
C ALA A 139 3.72 -13.28 -21.98
N ASN A 140 4.24 -12.38 -22.83
CA ASN A 140 4.76 -11.08 -22.38
C ASN A 140 3.71 -9.97 -22.45
N LYS A 141 2.61 -10.23 -23.16
CA LYS A 141 1.53 -9.28 -23.41
C LYS A 141 0.20 -10.01 -23.30
N VAL A 142 -0.77 -9.41 -22.64
CA VAL A 142 -2.14 -9.94 -22.53
C VAL A 142 -3.16 -8.82 -22.64
N SER A 143 -4.29 -9.10 -23.28
CA SER A 143 -5.31 -8.06 -23.52
C SER A 143 -6.49 -8.14 -22.56
N PHE A 144 -7.09 -6.98 -22.27
CA PHE A 144 -8.42 -6.85 -21.68
C PHE A 144 -9.54 -7.30 -22.64
N ASN A 145 -9.26 -7.44 -23.95
CA ASN A 145 -10.24 -7.87 -24.95
C ASN A 145 -10.39 -9.40 -24.97
N ARG A 146 -10.56 -9.98 -23.79
CA ARG A 146 -10.69 -11.42 -23.53
C ARG A 146 -11.67 -11.68 -22.40
N SER A 147 -12.34 -12.82 -22.47
CA SER A 147 -13.26 -13.21 -21.40
C SER A 147 -12.53 -13.51 -20.08
N GLY A 148 -13.15 -13.16 -18.95
CA GLY A 148 -12.74 -13.60 -17.61
C GLY A 148 -11.63 -12.80 -16.92
N GLY A 149 -11.16 -11.69 -17.51
CA GLY A 149 -10.05 -10.87 -16.97
C GLY A 149 -10.48 -9.68 -16.09
N THR A 150 -11.66 -9.73 -15.46
CA THR A 150 -12.21 -8.63 -14.66
C THR A 150 -12.29 -9.01 -13.18
N PRO A 151 -12.35 -8.04 -12.24
CA PRO A 151 -12.67 -8.32 -10.84
C PRO A 151 -13.93 -9.18 -10.73
N ALA A 152 -13.91 -10.18 -9.85
CA ALA A 152 -15.05 -11.07 -9.64
C ALA A 152 -16.18 -10.34 -8.88
N SER A 153 -17.45 -10.60 -9.21
CA SER A 153 -18.56 -9.90 -8.52
C SER A 153 -18.74 -10.31 -7.06
N ASN A 154 -18.12 -11.41 -6.65
CA ASN A 154 -18.01 -11.88 -5.26
C ASN A 154 -16.56 -11.83 -4.73
N GLY A 155 -15.68 -11.10 -5.43
CA GLY A 155 -14.29 -10.92 -5.04
C GLY A 155 -14.11 -9.94 -3.87
N PRO A 156 -12.86 -9.71 -3.44
CA PRO A 156 -12.57 -8.87 -2.28
C PRO A 156 -13.09 -7.43 -2.45
N GLU A 157 -12.95 -6.81 -3.62
CA GLU A 157 -13.51 -5.46 -3.83
C GLU A 157 -15.03 -5.43 -3.62
N SER A 158 -15.77 -6.43 -4.10
CA SER A 158 -17.22 -6.52 -3.88
C SER A 158 -17.58 -6.74 -2.42
N ILE A 159 -16.84 -7.60 -1.70
CA ILE A 159 -17.04 -7.83 -0.26
C ILE A 159 -16.83 -6.52 0.51
N LEU A 160 -15.77 -5.78 0.19
CA LEU A 160 -15.48 -4.49 0.79
C LEU A 160 -16.57 -3.45 0.48
N ILE A 161 -17.06 -3.40 -0.77
CA ILE A 161 -18.15 -2.50 -1.17
C ILE A 161 -19.39 -2.75 -0.32
N HIS A 162 -19.81 -4.02 -0.18
CA HIS A 162 -20.96 -4.37 0.64
C HIS A 162 -20.75 -3.98 2.11
N TRP A 163 -19.57 -4.26 2.66
CA TRP A 163 -19.24 -3.91 4.04
C TRP A 163 -19.28 -2.39 4.27
N LEU A 164 -18.63 -1.60 3.40
CA LEU A 164 -18.60 -0.14 3.51
C LEU A 164 -20.00 0.47 3.43
N GLU A 165 -20.85 -0.03 2.54
CA GLU A 165 -22.24 0.44 2.45
C GLU A 165 -23.06 0.07 3.69
N THR A 166 -22.90 -1.14 4.24
CA THR A 166 -23.53 -1.53 5.52
C THR A 166 -23.06 -0.66 6.69
N GLU A 167 -21.81 -0.21 6.68
CA GLU A 167 -21.25 0.73 7.67
C GLU A 167 -21.62 2.20 7.41
N GLY A 168 -22.34 2.49 6.33
CA GLY A 168 -22.71 3.87 5.95
C GLY A 168 -21.52 4.72 5.48
N ILE A 169 -20.44 4.09 5.03
CA ILE A 169 -19.24 4.76 4.51
C ILE A 169 -19.40 4.94 3.00
N ALA A 170 -19.70 6.18 2.59
CA ALA A 170 -19.78 6.53 1.18
C ALA A 170 -18.40 6.53 0.52
N ILE A 171 -18.31 5.97 -0.69
CA ILE A 171 -17.10 5.96 -1.53
C ILE A 171 -17.45 6.26 -2.99
N GLU A 172 -16.47 6.71 -3.75
CA GLU A 172 -16.51 6.76 -5.21
C GLU A 172 -15.55 5.74 -5.82
N TYR A 173 -15.62 5.54 -7.14
CA TYR A 173 -14.96 4.42 -7.81
C TYR A 173 -14.14 4.88 -9.00
N CYS A 174 -12.97 4.27 -9.19
CA CYS A 174 -12.23 4.29 -10.44
C CYS A 174 -11.71 2.88 -10.77
N SER A 175 -11.43 2.61 -12.05
CA SER A 175 -10.65 1.43 -12.42
C SER A 175 -9.15 1.73 -12.33
N SER A 176 -8.31 0.71 -12.19
CA SER A 176 -6.85 0.85 -12.27
C SER A 176 -6.38 1.55 -13.56
N VAL A 177 -7.11 1.38 -14.68
CA VAL A 177 -6.82 2.07 -15.95
C VAL A 177 -7.15 3.57 -15.87
N ASP A 178 -8.12 4.00 -15.06
CA ASP A 178 -8.39 5.41 -14.83
C ASP A 178 -7.28 6.06 -14.01
N LEU A 179 -6.79 5.38 -12.97
CA LEU A 179 -5.65 5.85 -12.17
C LEU A 179 -4.38 5.97 -13.03
N HIS A 180 -4.23 5.12 -14.05
CA HIS A 180 -3.19 5.27 -15.07
C HIS A 180 -3.43 6.46 -16.02
N SER A 181 -4.66 6.62 -16.53
CA SER A 181 -4.93 7.47 -17.71
C SER A 181 -5.33 8.90 -17.37
N ILE A 182 -5.97 9.13 -16.23
CA ILE A 182 -6.50 10.44 -15.84
C ILE A 182 -5.45 11.12 -14.97
N SER A 183 -4.79 12.14 -15.54
CA SER A 183 -3.89 13.01 -14.79
C SER A 183 -4.65 13.72 -13.69
N ASN A 184 -4.04 13.82 -12.49
CA ASN A 184 -4.62 14.51 -11.35
C ASN A 184 -5.98 13.93 -10.89
N LEU A 185 -6.28 12.66 -11.18
CA LEU A 185 -7.49 12.00 -10.69
C LEU A 185 -7.65 12.15 -9.16
N LEU A 186 -6.55 12.01 -8.43
CA LEU A 186 -6.55 11.99 -6.97
C LEU A 186 -6.68 13.37 -6.31
N THR A 187 -6.58 14.49 -7.03
CA THR A 187 -6.48 15.83 -6.41
C THR A 187 -7.72 16.26 -5.65
N ASN A 188 -8.90 15.76 -6.04
CA ASN A 188 -10.19 16.08 -5.40
C ASN A 188 -10.53 15.17 -4.21
N TYR A 189 -9.72 14.13 -4.00
CA TYR A 189 -9.93 13.11 -2.97
C TYR A 189 -9.02 13.37 -1.77
N GLU A 190 -9.39 12.72 -0.67
CA GLU A 190 -8.70 12.79 0.61
C GLU A 190 -8.19 11.42 1.05
N CYS A 191 -8.83 10.35 0.59
CA CYS A 191 -8.42 8.98 0.86
C CYS A 191 -8.51 8.13 -0.42
N LEU A 192 -7.48 7.33 -0.68
CA LEU A 192 -7.48 6.26 -1.68
C LEU A 192 -7.52 4.91 -0.95
N ILE A 193 -8.33 3.98 -1.46
CA ILE A 193 -8.39 2.59 -0.98
C ILE A 193 -7.83 1.65 -2.05
N ILE A 194 -6.91 0.78 -1.64
CA ILE A 194 -6.44 -0.37 -2.40
C ILE A 194 -6.90 -1.64 -1.68
N ALA A 195 -7.49 -2.58 -2.41
CA ALA A 195 -8.21 -3.70 -1.82
C ALA A 195 -7.89 -5.02 -2.54
N GLY A 196 -7.83 -6.13 -1.79
CA GLY A 196 -7.74 -7.47 -2.35
C GLY A 196 -6.33 -7.83 -2.79
N HIS A 197 -6.12 -8.08 -4.08
CA HIS A 197 -4.82 -8.44 -4.66
C HIS A 197 -4.47 -7.52 -5.83
N ASP A 198 -3.72 -6.45 -5.55
CA ASP A 198 -3.40 -5.43 -6.54
C ASP A 198 -1.90 -5.38 -6.90
N GLU A 199 -1.42 -6.50 -7.47
CA GLU A 199 0.00 -6.76 -7.78
C GLU A 199 0.56 -5.92 -8.94
N TYR A 200 -0.26 -5.62 -9.96
CA TYR A 200 0.21 -5.09 -11.25
C TYR A 200 -0.04 -3.59 -11.41
N TRP A 201 1.04 -2.81 -11.42
CA TRP A 201 0.96 -1.35 -11.41
C TRP A 201 1.77 -0.72 -12.54
N THR A 202 1.20 0.30 -13.16
CA THR A 202 1.95 1.16 -14.09
C THR A 202 2.73 2.23 -13.34
N ARG A 203 3.77 2.77 -13.98
CA ARG A 203 4.50 3.94 -13.46
C ARG A 203 3.58 5.12 -13.17
N ALA A 204 2.66 5.45 -14.08
CA ALA A 204 1.73 6.57 -13.89
C ALA A 204 0.82 6.39 -12.66
N MET A 205 0.33 5.17 -12.41
CA MET A 205 -0.46 4.88 -11.21
C MET A 205 0.38 5.13 -9.95
N ARG A 206 1.59 4.56 -9.91
CA ARG A 206 2.48 4.68 -8.76
C ARG A 206 2.90 6.12 -8.50
N ASP A 207 3.33 6.84 -9.53
CA ASP A 207 3.75 8.24 -9.43
C ASP A 207 2.62 9.11 -8.87
N GLN A 208 1.40 8.92 -9.35
CA GLN A 208 0.25 9.67 -8.89
C GLN A 208 -0.11 9.36 -7.43
N THR A 209 -0.03 8.09 -7.01
CA THR A 209 -0.28 7.70 -5.62
C THR A 209 0.79 8.21 -4.67
N GLU A 210 2.07 8.12 -5.03
CA GLU A 210 3.17 8.70 -4.24
C GLU A 210 3.02 10.22 -4.11
N GLN A 211 2.68 10.91 -5.21
CA GLN A 211 2.43 12.36 -5.18
C GLN A 211 1.18 12.70 -4.36
N PHE A 212 0.15 11.88 -4.40
CA PHE A 212 -1.05 12.06 -3.58
C PHE A 212 -0.74 11.99 -2.09
N ILE A 213 0.06 11.01 -1.65
CA ILE A 213 0.54 10.91 -0.26
C ILE A 213 1.37 12.15 0.10
N ALA A 214 2.34 12.52 -0.75
CA ALA A 214 3.20 13.69 -0.52
C ALA A 214 2.40 15.01 -0.40
N ASN A 215 1.21 15.07 -1.00
CA ASN A 215 0.28 16.21 -0.93
C ASN A 215 -0.75 16.11 0.22
N GLY A 216 -0.58 15.19 1.16
CA GLY A 216 -1.45 15.06 2.33
C GLY A 216 -2.61 14.08 2.16
N GLY A 217 -2.67 13.31 1.07
CA GLY A 217 -3.67 12.28 0.85
C GLY A 217 -3.44 11.04 1.70
N ASN A 218 -4.51 10.44 2.22
CA ASN A 218 -4.42 9.20 2.99
C ASN A 218 -4.55 7.96 2.10
N LEU A 219 -3.85 6.89 2.45
CA LEU A 219 -3.91 5.61 1.76
C LEU A 219 -4.31 4.50 2.74
N ILE A 220 -5.37 3.78 2.43
CA ILE A 220 -5.80 2.58 3.14
C ILE A 220 -5.53 1.39 2.22
N ILE A 221 -4.59 0.51 2.60
CA ILE A 221 -4.27 -0.72 1.87
C ILE A 221 -4.82 -1.91 2.64
N LEU A 222 -5.84 -2.55 2.08
CA LEU A 222 -6.42 -3.82 2.53
C LEU A 222 -6.05 -4.93 1.54
N SER A 223 -4.78 -4.97 1.17
CA SER A 223 -4.21 -5.82 0.12
C SER A 223 -2.83 -6.35 0.56
N GLY A 224 -2.30 -7.31 -0.19
CA GLY A 224 -0.95 -7.87 -0.05
C GLY A 224 -0.35 -8.09 -1.44
N ASN A 225 0.97 -8.27 -1.52
CA ASN A 225 1.74 -8.25 -2.76
C ASN A 225 1.42 -6.99 -3.61
N THR A 226 1.17 -5.87 -2.92
CA THR A 226 0.60 -4.67 -3.55
C THR A 226 1.67 -3.95 -4.35
N CYS A 227 1.36 -3.53 -5.58
CA CYS A 227 2.31 -2.81 -6.44
C CYS A 227 3.64 -3.57 -6.63
N TYR A 228 3.59 -4.90 -6.74
CA TYR A 228 4.81 -5.69 -6.89
C TYR A 228 5.43 -5.61 -8.28
N ARG A 229 4.60 -5.75 -9.32
CA ARG A 229 5.03 -5.82 -10.73
C ARG A 229 4.81 -4.49 -11.45
N ALA A 230 5.88 -3.97 -12.03
CA ALA A 230 5.83 -2.83 -12.94
C ALA A 230 5.37 -3.29 -14.32
N VAL A 231 4.29 -2.69 -14.83
CA VAL A 231 3.75 -2.98 -16.16
C VAL A 231 3.55 -1.72 -16.99
N ARG A 232 3.45 -1.92 -18.31
CA ARG A 232 3.01 -0.89 -19.24
C ARG A 232 1.64 -1.23 -19.79
N LEU A 233 0.92 -0.18 -20.21
CA LEU A 233 -0.28 -0.32 -21.01
C LEU A 233 0.00 0.13 -22.46
N GLU A 234 -0.44 -0.67 -23.43
CA GLU A 234 -0.33 -0.41 -24.87
C GLU A 234 -1.73 -0.48 -25.54
N GLN A 235 -1.80 -0.14 -26.83
CA GLN A 235 -2.99 -0.28 -27.67
C GLN A 235 -4.23 0.40 -27.08
N GLY A 236 -4.13 1.70 -26.79
CA GLY A 236 -5.25 2.46 -26.19
C GLY A 236 -5.62 1.94 -24.81
N ASN A 237 -4.62 1.55 -24.01
CA ASN A 237 -4.74 0.99 -22.67
C ASN A 237 -5.51 -0.35 -22.61
N ARG A 238 -5.57 -1.09 -23.72
CA ARG A 238 -6.24 -2.40 -23.81
C ARG A 238 -5.28 -3.60 -23.76
N MET A 239 -3.96 -3.37 -23.70
CA MET A 239 -2.93 -4.41 -23.61
C MET A 239 -2.03 -4.19 -22.39
N VAL A 240 -1.92 -5.19 -21.51
CA VAL A 240 -0.99 -5.20 -20.38
C VAL A 240 0.31 -5.87 -20.82
N VAL A 241 1.44 -5.21 -20.56
CA VAL A 241 2.78 -5.66 -21.00
C VAL A 241 3.69 -5.89 -19.82
N PHE A 242 4.28 -7.09 -19.76
CA PHE A 242 5.18 -7.53 -18.70
C PHE A 242 6.21 -8.55 -19.20
N TYR A 243 7.48 -8.14 -19.25
CA TYR A 243 8.60 -8.98 -19.67
C TYR A 243 9.30 -9.69 -18.50
N LYS A 244 8.96 -9.36 -17.24
CA LYS A 244 9.41 -10.00 -15.97
C LYS A 244 10.89 -9.88 -15.67
N PHE A 245 11.75 -9.87 -16.68
CA PHE A 245 13.19 -9.75 -16.58
C PHE A 245 13.64 -8.57 -17.45
N ALA A 246 14.48 -7.69 -16.88
CA ALA A 246 14.90 -6.46 -17.55
C ALA A 246 15.55 -6.74 -18.92
N GLY A 247 16.42 -7.75 -19.00
CA GLY A 247 17.11 -8.12 -20.25
C GLY A 247 16.20 -8.70 -21.34
N SER A 248 14.97 -9.09 -20.99
CA SER A 248 13.97 -9.58 -21.97
C SER A 248 13.07 -8.47 -22.48
N ASP A 249 13.06 -7.31 -21.84
CA ASP A 249 12.22 -6.19 -22.21
C ASP A 249 12.85 -5.43 -23.40
N PRO A 250 12.20 -5.38 -24.57
CA PRO A 250 12.75 -4.69 -25.73
C PRO A 250 12.72 -3.17 -25.59
N ASN A 251 12.05 -2.64 -24.55
CA ASN A 251 12.01 -1.21 -24.30
C ASN A 251 13.37 -0.69 -23.83
N GLN A 252 13.90 0.32 -24.52
CA GLN A 252 15.21 0.91 -24.21
C GLN A 252 15.15 1.91 -23.04
N ASN A 253 13.95 2.41 -22.69
CA ASN A 253 13.81 3.29 -21.54
C ASN A 253 13.82 2.48 -20.23
N ALA A 254 14.94 2.57 -19.49
CA ALA A 254 15.11 1.92 -18.19
C ALA A 254 14.03 2.31 -17.16
N TYR A 255 13.48 3.52 -17.23
CA TYR A 255 12.41 3.92 -16.34
C TYR A 255 11.10 3.17 -16.61
N ASP A 256 10.88 2.68 -17.82
CA ASP A 256 9.64 1.98 -18.16
C ASP A 256 9.82 0.47 -18.29
N THR A 257 10.95 -0.08 -17.83
CA THR A 257 11.21 -1.53 -17.82
C THR A 257 10.16 -2.26 -16.97
N THR A 258 9.73 -3.44 -17.45
CA THR A 258 8.67 -4.23 -16.80
C THR A 258 9.24 -5.41 -16.02
N VAL A 259 9.54 -5.15 -14.75
CA VAL A 259 10.16 -6.06 -13.76
C VAL A 259 9.45 -5.93 -12.42
N ALA A 260 9.90 -6.60 -11.35
CA ALA A 260 9.45 -6.20 -10.01
C ALA A 260 9.97 -4.79 -9.70
N TRP A 261 9.18 -3.97 -9.02
CA TRP A 261 9.54 -2.58 -8.76
C TRP A 261 10.84 -2.40 -7.96
N ALA A 262 11.13 -3.32 -7.03
CA ALA A 262 12.36 -3.32 -6.25
C ALA A 262 13.60 -3.72 -7.08
N GLU A 263 13.42 -4.44 -8.20
CA GLU A 263 14.52 -4.94 -9.01
C GLU A 263 15.14 -3.82 -9.90
N PRO A 264 16.45 -3.92 -10.22
CA PRO A 264 17.06 -3.09 -11.24
C PRO A 264 16.39 -3.31 -12.62
N PRO A 265 16.28 -2.25 -13.45
CA PRO A 265 16.83 -0.91 -13.24
C PRO A 265 15.93 0.03 -12.43
N LEU A 266 14.74 -0.39 -12.02
CA LEU A 266 13.76 0.50 -11.38
C LEU A 266 14.20 0.91 -9.98
N ASN A 267 14.72 -0.03 -9.18
CA ASN A 267 15.25 0.22 -7.82
C ASN A 267 14.30 1.06 -6.95
N ARG A 268 13.00 0.81 -7.05
CA ARG A 268 11.95 1.59 -6.41
C ARG A 268 11.08 0.63 -5.60
N PRO A 269 11.55 0.09 -4.46
CA PRO A 269 10.79 -0.88 -3.68
C PRO A 269 9.45 -0.34 -3.20
N GLN A 270 8.48 -1.21 -2.91
CA GLN A 270 7.14 -0.84 -2.46
C GLN A 270 7.17 -0.18 -1.07
N ASN A 271 8.05 -0.69 -0.21
CA ASN A 271 8.30 -0.25 1.15
C ASN A 271 8.40 1.28 1.29
N SER A 272 9.01 1.96 0.31
CA SER A 272 9.23 3.41 0.36
C SER A 272 7.95 4.24 0.45
N PHE A 273 6.82 3.72 -0.02
CA PHE A 273 5.54 4.43 0.00
C PHE A 273 4.37 3.63 0.58
N LEU A 274 4.50 2.29 0.68
CA LEU A 274 3.51 1.42 1.32
C LEU A 274 3.92 0.99 2.74
N GLY A 275 5.15 1.30 3.16
CA GLY A 275 5.74 0.86 4.43
C GLY A 275 6.24 -0.59 4.39
N THR A 276 5.56 -1.45 3.64
CA THR A 276 5.88 -2.87 3.46
C THR A 276 5.99 -3.24 1.98
N GLY A 277 6.52 -4.43 1.71
CA GLY A 277 6.57 -5.02 0.38
C GLY A 277 6.76 -6.53 0.43
N PHE A 278 6.77 -7.15 -0.75
CA PHE A 278 6.76 -8.60 -0.88
C PHE A 278 8.12 -9.26 -0.56
N THR A 279 9.23 -8.50 -0.57
CA THR A 279 10.58 -9.02 -0.33
C THR A 279 10.68 -9.79 0.99
N GLU A 280 10.21 -9.20 2.09
CA GLU A 280 10.14 -9.84 3.42
C GLU A 280 8.80 -10.58 3.66
N GLY A 281 7.85 -10.43 2.72
CA GLY A 281 6.53 -11.05 2.75
C GLY A 281 6.54 -12.58 2.66
N ALA A 282 5.38 -13.21 2.69
CA ALA A 282 5.23 -14.66 2.58
C ALA A 282 4.20 -15.05 1.51
N TYR A 283 4.28 -16.31 1.05
CA TYR A 283 3.35 -16.88 0.08
C TYR A 283 2.98 -18.32 0.43
N GLY A 284 1.69 -18.65 0.44
CA GLY A 284 1.15 -20.00 0.51
C GLY A 284 1.54 -20.80 1.77
N GLY A 285 0.67 -20.78 2.77
CA GLY A 285 0.86 -21.59 3.98
C GLY A 285 -0.40 -21.77 4.82
N THR A 286 -0.20 -22.38 5.99
CA THR A 286 -1.28 -22.61 6.96
C THR A 286 -1.81 -21.28 7.48
N ALA A 287 -3.13 -21.21 7.69
CA ALA A 287 -3.81 -20.06 8.28
C ALA A 287 -3.06 -19.56 9.52
N THR A 288 -2.64 -18.30 9.51
CA THR A 288 -1.85 -17.67 10.58
C THR A 288 -2.49 -16.35 11.02
N ALA A 289 -2.41 -16.05 12.32
CA ALA A 289 -2.97 -14.85 12.93
C ALA A 289 -1.93 -13.73 13.01
N TYR A 290 -2.40 -12.49 13.04
CA TYR A 290 -1.59 -11.36 13.48
C TYR A 290 -1.45 -11.34 14.99
N THR A 291 -0.24 -11.05 15.48
CA THR A 291 0.02 -10.66 16.87
C THR A 291 0.08 -9.14 16.97
N ILE A 292 -0.79 -8.57 17.80
CA ILE A 292 -0.86 -7.13 18.09
C ILE A 292 0.39 -6.72 18.86
N ARG A 293 1.05 -5.66 18.41
CA ARG A 293 2.31 -5.17 18.98
C ARG A 293 2.15 -3.86 19.76
N PHE A 294 1.17 -3.03 19.39
CA PHE A 294 0.85 -1.77 20.06
C PHE A 294 -0.64 -1.68 20.42
N PRO A 295 -1.13 -2.44 21.42
CA PRO A 295 -2.57 -2.54 21.71
C PRO A 295 -3.22 -1.22 22.16
N GLU A 296 -2.44 -0.26 22.64
CA GLU A 296 -2.91 1.07 23.05
C GLU A 296 -3.02 2.06 21.87
N HIS A 297 -2.51 1.71 20.69
CA HIS A 297 -2.63 2.55 19.51
C HIS A 297 -4.10 2.65 19.07
N TRP A 298 -4.53 3.83 18.65
CA TRP A 298 -5.95 4.15 18.38
C TRP A 298 -6.64 3.20 17.38
N VAL A 299 -5.89 2.57 16.47
CA VAL A 299 -6.41 1.56 15.54
C VAL A 299 -7.05 0.37 16.26
N PHE A 300 -6.62 0.08 17.49
CA PHE A 300 -7.14 -1.01 18.33
C PHE A 300 -8.17 -0.54 19.36
N ASN A 301 -8.60 0.73 19.34
CA ASN A 301 -9.65 1.21 20.25
C ASN A 301 -10.90 0.32 20.13
N GLY A 302 -11.34 -0.24 21.26
CA GLY A 302 -12.48 -1.17 21.31
C GLY A 302 -12.15 -2.63 21.05
N VAL A 303 -10.88 -2.99 20.75
CA VAL A 303 -10.42 -4.39 20.74
C VAL A 303 -10.27 -4.85 22.20
N LEU A 304 -11.09 -5.80 22.62
CA LEU A 304 -11.16 -6.24 24.02
C LEU A 304 -10.27 -7.47 24.27
N SER A 305 -9.28 -7.31 25.15
CA SER A 305 -8.57 -8.39 25.88
C SER A 305 -7.86 -9.47 25.04
N THR A 306 -7.79 -9.33 23.71
CA THR A 306 -7.04 -10.22 22.82
C THR A 306 -5.75 -9.56 22.37
N THR A 307 -4.71 -10.37 22.22
CA THR A 307 -3.42 -9.99 21.65
C THR A 307 -3.27 -10.44 20.19
N THR A 308 -4.29 -11.09 19.63
CA THR A 308 -4.24 -11.64 18.26
C THR A 308 -5.57 -11.50 17.53
N THR A 309 -5.51 -11.53 16.19
CA THR A 309 -6.67 -11.81 15.33
C THR A 309 -7.00 -13.30 15.34
N SER A 310 -8.07 -13.72 14.65
CA SER A 310 -8.16 -15.11 14.19
C SER A 310 -7.03 -15.45 13.21
N ALA A 311 -6.77 -16.74 13.02
CA ALA A 311 -5.83 -17.20 12.00
C ALA A 311 -6.54 -17.22 10.64
N PHE A 312 -6.22 -16.25 9.77
CA PHE A 312 -6.90 -16.08 8.49
C PHE A 312 -5.95 -15.91 7.29
N MET A 313 -4.70 -15.51 7.51
CA MET A 313 -3.74 -15.32 6.43
C MET A 313 -3.28 -16.68 5.91
N THR A 314 -3.43 -16.91 4.62
CA THR A 314 -3.11 -18.18 3.94
C THR A 314 -2.37 -17.98 2.61
N TYR A 315 -2.57 -16.84 1.95
CA TYR A 315 -2.14 -16.66 0.57
C TYR A 315 -0.91 -15.76 0.42
N GLU A 316 -1.05 -14.43 0.41
CA GLU A 316 0.09 -13.52 0.25
C GLU A 316 0.10 -12.44 1.33
N THR A 317 1.30 -12.12 1.79
CA THR A 317 1.56 -11.07 2.79
C THR A 317 2.71 -10.17 2.35
N ASP A 318 2.66 -8.92 2.79
CA ASP A 318 3.78 -7.98 2.68
C ASP A 318 4.39 -7.76 4.07
N ALA A 319 5.67 -7.42 4.13
CA ALA A 319 6.33 -7.10 5.38
C ALA A 319 7.38 -6.01 5.21
N ALA A 320 7.70 -5.36 6.33
CA ALA A 320 8.91 -4.57 6.46
C ALA A 320 9.95 -5.40 7.22
N ALA A 321 11.22 -5.24 6.88
CA ALA A 321 12.28 -5.72 7.76
C ALA A 321 12.19 -4.96 9.09
N TYR A 322 12.15 -5.71 10.19
CA TYR A 322 12.05 -5.15 11.53
C TYR A 322 12.89 -5.98 12.52
N VAL A 323 13.28 -5.33 13.60
CA VAL A 323 13.95 -5.91 14.76
C VAL A 323 13.12 -5.67 16.02
N ASP A 324 13.22 -6.56 16.99
CA ASP A 324 12.69 -6.35 18.33
C ASP A 324 13.75 -5.63 19.17
N GLU A 325 13.42 -4.42 19.63
CA GLU A 325 14.29 -3.67 20.54
C GLU A 325 14.30 -4.32 21.93
N GLU A 326 15.37 -4.11 22.69
CA GLU A 326 15.51 -4.66 24.05
C GLU A 326 14.39 -4.16 24.99
N GLU A 327 13.82 -3.00 24.70
CA GLU A 327 12.65 -2.43 25.37
C GLU A 327 11.33 -3.16 25.09
N GLY A 328 11.31 -4.15 24.20
CA GLY A 328 10.15 -5.02 23.97
C GLY A 328 9.18 -4.54 22.89
N TYR A 329 9.60 -3.65 21.99
CA TYR A 329 8.78 -3.20 20.85
C TYR A 329 9.46 -3.47 19.50
N PRO A 330 8.68 -3.75 18.44
CA PRO A 330 9.23 -3.90 17.09
C PRO A 330 9.53 -2.54 16.47
N ARG A 331 10.63 -2.47 15.73
CA ARG A 331 11.02 -1.30 14.93
C ARG A 331 11.53 -1.72 13.56
N VAL A 332 11.09 -1.00 12.53
CA VAL A 332 11.60 -1.18 11.16
C VAL A 332 13.08 -0.82 11.04
N THR A 333 13.83 -1.57 10.22
CA THR A 333 15.27 -1.35 10.00
C THR A 333 15.55 -0.18 9.07
N GLY A 334 14.60 0.16 8.20
CA GLY A 334 14.79 1.10 7.09
C GLY A 334 15.20 0.44 5.78
N ASP A 335 15.34 -0.90 5.75
CA ASP A 335 15.64 -1.63 4.52
C ASP A 335 14.57 -1.38 3.45
N GLU A 336 15.00 -1.40 2.19
CA GLU A 336 14.16 -1.05 1.05
C GLU A 336 13.48 0.32 1.19
N ASN A 337 14.11 1.23 1.93
CA ASN A 337 13.61 2.57 2.24
C ASN A 337 12.27 2.58 3.01
N THR A 338 11.96 1.54 3.80
CA THR A 338 10.82 1.61 4.75
C THR A 338 10.98 2.85 5.64
N PRO A 339 9.95 3.72 5.78
CA PRO A 339 10.02 4.89 6.62
C PRO A 339 10.33 4.54 8.08
N LEU A 340 11.39 5.11 8.66
CA LEU A 340 11.81 4.84 10.05
C LEU A 340 10.76 5.25 11.11
N THR A 341 9.80 6.10 10.74
CA THR A 341 8.68 6.51 11.57
C THR A 341 7.51 5.52 11.55
N MET A 342 7.60 4.45 10.75
CA MET A 342 6.56 3.45 10.66
C MET A 342 6.39 2.67 11.96
N THR A 343 5.17 2.67 12.47
CA THR A 343 4.76 1.84 13.60
C THR A 343 4.33 0.47 13.09
N VAL A 344 4.98 -0.60 13.56
CA VAL A 344 4.60 -2.00 13.30
C VAL A 344 3.46 -2.37 14.24
N LEU A 345 2.22 -2.10 13.83
CA LEU A 345 1.01 -2.27 14.65
C LEU A 345 0.74 -3.73 15.03
N ALA A 346 0.91 -4.64 14.07
CA ALA A 346 0.83 -6.08 14.27
C ALA A 346 1.82 -6.81 13.36
N SER A 347 2.26 -8.00 13.77
CA SER A 347 3.18 -8.83 12.98
C SER A 347 2.80 -10.30 13.02
N ALA A 348 3.22 -11.07 12.03
CA ALA A 348 3.15 -12.52 12.04
C ALA A 348 4.44 -13.13 11.48
N GLU A 349 4.96 -14.14 12.16
CA GLU A 349 6.10 -14.93 11.67
C GLU A 349 5.57 -16.09 10.83
N LEU A 350 5.90 -16.08 9.54
CA LEU A 350 5.40 -17.02 8.53
C LEU A 350 6.53 -17.90 7.98
N GLY A 351 7.58 -18.12 8.78
CA GLY A 351 8.73 -18.95 8.42
C GLY A 351 8.40 -20.43 8.19
N SER A 352 7.21 -20.88 8.59
CA SER A 352 6.70 -22.24 8.37
C SER A 352 5.93 -22.40 7.06
N TRP A 353 5.67 -21.31 6.32
CA TRP A 353 4.96 -21.36 5.05
C TRP A 353 5.81 -22.02 3.96
N THR A 354 5.15 -22.74 3.05
CA THR A 354 5.84 -23.62 2.10
C THR A 354 6.01 -23.03 0.71
N GLY A 355 5.19 -22.05 0.32
CA GLY A 355 5.36 -21.35 -0.96
C GLY A 355 6.56 -20.40 -0.94
N LYS A 356 6.52 -19.41 -0.04
CA LYS A 356 7.63 -18.53 0.34
C LYS A 356 7.52 -18.28 1.85
N PRO A 357 8.47 -18.76 2.67
CA PRO A 357 8.56 -18.37 4.07
C PRO A 357 8.87 -16.88 4.19
N GLY A 358 8.38 -16.23 5.22
CA GLY A 358 8.62 -14.81 5.46
C GLY A 358 7.83 -14.29 6.65
N ARG A 359 7.30 -13.08 6.53
CA ARG A 359 6.54 -12.40 7.59
C ARG A 359 5.31 -11.69 7.04
N ALA A 360 4.48 -11.18 7.95
CA ALA A 360 3.49 -10.16 7.66
C ALA A 360 3.68 -8.99 8.64
N THR A 361 3.51 -7.75 8.16
CA THR A 361 3.64 -6.55 8.99
C THR A 361 2.48 -5.60 8.72
N MET A 362 1.49 -5.55 9.61
CA MET A 362 0.50 -4.47 9.58
C MET A 362 1.13 -3.22 10.17
N GLY A 363 1.08 -2.10 9.45
CA GLY A 363 1.70 -0.88 9.93
C GLY A 363 1.10 0.41 9.42
N ILE A 364 1.57 1.49 10.04
CA ILE A 364 1.11 2.84 9.75
C ILE A 364 2.29 3.81 9.83
N PHE A 365 2.34 4.77 8.92
CA PHE A 365 3.28 5.88 8.97
C PHE A 365 2.69 7.08 8.25
N SER A 366 3.41 8.20 8.33
CA SER A 366 2.99 9.40 7.64
C SER A 366 4.14 10.18 6.99
N HIS A 367 3.82 10.77 5.85
CA HIS A 367 4.69 11.61 5.04
C HIS A 367 3.83 12.68 4.35
N ASN A 368 3.42 13.70 5.12
CA ASN A 368 2.30 14.63 4.86
C ASN A 368 0.93 13.92 4.80
N GLY A 369 0.79 12.86 4.00
CA GLY A 369 -0.34 11.95 4.04
C GLY A 369 -0.12 10.83 5.06
N THR A 370 -1.17 10.07 5.38
CA THR A 370 -1.06 8.90 6.28
C THR A 370 -1.35 7.61 5.52
N VAL A 371 -0.48 6.62 5.67
CA VAL A 371 -0.56 5.33 4.98
C VAL A 371 -0.76 4.25 6.04
N PHE A 372 -1.91 3.56 5.98
CA PHE A 372 -2.19 2.35 6.74
C PHE A 372 -2.15 1.15 5.80
N ASN A 373 -1.38 0.12 6.16
CA ASN A 373 -1.27 -1.11 5.38
C ASN A 373 -1.55 -2.35 6.24
N ALA A 374 -2.59 -3.10 5.86
CA ALA A 374 -2.95 -4.39 6.46
C ALA A 374 -2.03 -5.54 6.01
N ALA A 375 -1.32 -5.36 4.89
CA ALA A 375 -0.24 -6.20 4.39
C ALA A 375 -0.59 -7.69 4.19
N THR A 376 -1.81 -7.96 3.73
CA THR A 376 -2.24 -9.31 3.33
C THR A 376 -3.40 -9.26 2.34
N THR A 377 -3.41 -10.19 1.38
CA THR A 377 -4.53 -10.37 0.45
C THR A 377 -5.82 -10.81 1.13
N ASP A 378 -5.70 -11.42 2.32
CA ASP A 378 -6.80 -12.15 2.94
C ASP A 378 -7.63 -11.30 3.91
N TRP A 379 -7.22 -10.06 4.16
CA TRP A 379 -7.84 -9.14 5.14
C TRP A 379 -9.35 -9.01 4.93
N ILE A 380 -9.76 -8.83 3.67
CA ILE A 380 -11.15 -8.54 3.33
C ILE A 380 -12.06 -9.76 3.50
N TYR A 381 -11.54 -10.98 3.34
CA TYR A 381 -12.36 -12.19 3.42
C TYR A 381 -12.89 -12.47 4.83
N VAL A 382 -12.28 -11.86 5.86
CA VAL A 382 -12.71 -11.98 7.25
C VAL A 382 -13.37 -10.71 7.80
N LEU A 383 -13.60 -9.69 6.96
CA LEU A 383 -14.37 -8.51 7.35
C LEU A 383 -15.80 -8.90 7.72
N GLY A 384 -16.23 -8.50 8.92
CA GLY A 384 -17.53 -8.84 9.49
C GLY A 384 -17.55 -10.15 10.28
N SER A 385 -16.64 -11.10 10.01
CA SER A 385 -16.55 -12.36 10.77
C SER A 385 -15.47 -12.35 11.86
N ASP A 386 -14.34 -11.68 11.63
CA ASP A 386 -13.31 -11.45 12.64
C ASP A 386 -13.53 -10.09 13.32
N ALA A 387 -13.78 -10.12 14.63
CA ALA A 387 -14.11 -8.91 15.40
C ALA A 387 -12.93 -7.92 15.51
N VAL A 388 -11.69 -8.41 15.54
CA VAL A 388 -10.48 -7.59 15.64
C VAL A 388 -10.24 -6.87 14.31
N VAL A 389 -10.21 -7.63 13.21
CA VAL A 389 -10.07 -7.10 11.84
C VAL A 389 -11.17 -6.09 11.53
N THR A 390 -12.42 -6.41 11.88
CA THR A 390 -13.56 -5.50 11.68
C THR A 390 -13.40 -4.22 12.49
N THR A 391 -12.99 -4.30 13.76
CA THR A 391 -12.78 -3.14 14.62
C THR A 391 -11.66 -2.24 14.11
N ILE A 392 -10.51 -2.83 13.74
CA ILE A 392 -9.38 -2.09 13.16
C ILE A 392 -9.83 -1.38 11.89
N THR A 393 -10.54 -2.07 11.00
CA THR A 393 -11.02 -1.49 9.75
C THR A 393 -11.95 -0.31 9.99
N ARG A 394 -12.91 -0.42 10.92
CA ARG A 394 -13.77 0.71 11.31
C ARG A 394 -12.98 1.90 11.84
N ASN A 395 -12.01 1.66 12.71
CA ASN A 395 -11.17 2.71 13.29
C ASN A 395 -10.34 3.41 12.21
N VAL A 396 -9.72 2.64 11.31
CA VAL A 396 -8.94 3.18 10.19
C VAL A 396 -9.81 4.05 9.29
N PHE A 397 -10.99 3.57 8.89
CA PHE A 397 -11.90 4.37 8.06
C PHE A 397 -12.46 5.59 8.79
N SER A 398 -12.73 5.52 10.09
CA SER A 398 -13.25 6.66 10.85
C SER A 398 -12.26 7.84 10.87
N ARG A 399 -10.95 7.54 10.90
CA ARG A 399 -9.88 8.53 10.93
C ARG A 399 -9.36 8.92 9.54
N LEU A 400 -9.15 7.97 8.64
CA LEU A 400 -8.42 8.19 7.38
C LEU A 400 -9.31 8.56 6.18
N LYS A 401 -10.65 8.45 6.28
CA LYS A 401 -11.57 8.85 5.19
C LYS A 401 -11.52 10.34 4.81
N GLN A 402 -10.86 11.15 5.61
CA GLN A 402 -10.63 12.58 5.41
C GLN A 402 -9.16 12.90 5.71
N ARG A 403 -8.62 13.95 5.10
CA ARG A 403 -7.25 14.39 5.38
C ARG A 403 -7.13 14.71 6.86
N ILE A 404 -6.05 14.23 7.45
CA ILE A 404 -5.73 14.59 8.82
C ILE A 404 -5.05 15.95 8.76
N THR A 405 -5.68 16.98 9.32
CA THR A 405 -4.94 18.18 9.72
C THR A 405 -3.96 17.77 10.80
N TRP A 406 -2.67 17.82 10.47
CA TRP A 406 -1.59 17.57 11.42
C TRP A 406 -1.78 18.47 12.63
N ASP A 407 -2.07 17.84 13.77
CA ASP A 407 -2.05 18.42 15.09
C ASP A 407 -1.18 17.53 15.98
N TRP A 408 -0.89 17.99 17.19
CA TRP A 408 -0.09 17.23 18.14
C TRP A 408 -0.73 15.88 18.47
N GLU A 409 -0.08 14.79 18.08
CA GLU A 409 -0.45 13.44 18.49
C GLU A 409 0.36 13.02 19.71
N ASN A 410 -0.32 12.50 20.74
CA ASN A 410 0.35 11.95 21.90
C ASN A 410 1.00 10.61 21.52
N ILE A 411 2.32 10.53 21.65
CA ILE A 411 3.14 9.34 21.38
C ILE A 411 3.92 8.90 22.63
N GLY A 412 3.32 9.11 23.80
CA GLY A 412 3.87 8.74 25.11
C GLY A 412 4.34 9.92 25.96
N TYR A 413 5.18 9.59 26.94
CA TYR A 413 5.57 10.49 28.02
C TYR A 413 7.01 11.01 27.87
N ALA A 414 7.23 12.27 28.23
CA ALA A 414 8.54 12.92 28.31
C ALA A 414 8.85 13.32 29.75
N ASN A 415 8.79 12.34 30.67
CA ASN A 415 8.92 12.57 32.10
C ASN A 415 10.24 13.25 32.44
N ASP A 416 10.16 14.32 33.23
CA ASP A 416 11.30 15.12 33.69
C ASP A 416 12.15 15.75 32.56
N CYS A 417 11.63 15.85 31.33
CA CYS A 417 12.36 16.43 30.20
C CYS A 417 12.79 17.89 30.47
N CYS A 418 14.09 18.18 30.37
CA CYS A 418 14.62 19.55 30.38
C CYS A 418 15.18 19.99 29.01
N ALA A 419 15.65 19.04 28.18
CA ALA A 419 16.09 19.32 26.82
C ALA A 419 15.87 18.11 25.91
N LEU A 420 15.61 18.38 24.62
CA LEU A 420 15.34 17.35 23.61
C LEU A 420 16.08 17.68 22.32
N THR A 421 16.58 16.67 21.61
CA THR A 421 17.11 16.83 20.25
C THR A 421 16.97 15.53 19.46
N ALA A 422 17.21 15.58 18.15
CA ALA A 422 17.18 14.41 17.29
C ALA A 422 18.52 14.27 16.54
N LEU A 423 19.03 13.05 16.43
CA LEU A 423 20.28 12.74 15.74
C LEU A 423 20.28 11.29 15.28
N GLN A 424 20.77 11.03 14.07
CA GLN A 424 20.91 9.67 13.50
C GLN A 424 19.63 8.82 13.63
N GLY A 425 18.46 9.42 13.34
CA GLY A 425 17.17 8.72 13.38
C GLY A 425 16.66 8.39 14.78
N LYS A 426 17.27 8.94 15.84
CA LYS A 426 16.82 8.81 17.24
C LYS A 426 16.47 10.16 17.82
N ILE A 427 15.65 10.15 18.86
CA ILE A 427 15.38 11.30 19.72
C ILE A 427 16.14 11.07 21.03
N PHE A 428 16.83 12.12 21.49
CA PHE A 428 17.56 12.16 22.76
C PHE A 428 16.90 13.15 23.70
N MET A 429 16.79 12.79 24.97
CA MET A 429 16.17 13.59 26.02
C MET A 429 17.09 13.68 27.23
N ALA A 430 17.42 14.89 27.66
CA ALA A 430 17.99 15.14 28.98
C ALA A 430 16.86 15.33 29.99
N THR A 431 17.03 14.78 31.19
CA THR A 431 16.06 14.93 32.28
C THR A 431 16.59 15.80 33.42
N THR A 432 15.69 16.37 34.21
CA THR A 432 16.01 17.12 35.44
C THR A 432 16.69 16.25 36.51
N GLN A 433 16.63 14.92 36.37
CA GLN A 433 17.35 13.95 37.21
C GLN A 433 18.75 13.62 36.67
N ASN A 434 19.28 14.41 35.73
CA ASN A 434 20.56 14.22 35.08
C ASN A 434 20.71 12.90 34.33
N ARG A 435 19.65 12.42 33.69
CA ARG A 435 19.70 11.25 32.81
C ARG A 435 19.61 11.69 31.36
N LEU A 436 20.42 11.08 30.50
CA LEU A 436 20.35 11.19 29.05
C LEU A 436 19.69 9.92 28.54
N LEU A 437 18.48 10.09 28.03
CA LEU A 437 17.67 9.02 27.49
C LEU A 437 17.64 9.10 25.97
N GLN A 438 17.38 7.98 25.30
CA GLN A 438 17.12 7.94 23.86
C GLN A 438 15.94 7.03 23.52
N ARG A 439 15.29 7.28 22.39
CA ARG A 439 14.36 6.35 21.74
C ARG A 439 14.27 6.60 20.24
N TYR A 440 13.67 5.68 19.51
CA TYR A 440 13.33 5.90 18.09
C TYR A 440 12.04 6.73 17.95
N PRO A 441 11.89 7.52 16.87
CA PRO A 441 10.75 8.40 16.63
C PRO A 441 9.52 7.63 16.11
N ILE A 442 9.08 6.62 16.84
CA ILE A 442 7.92 5.79 16.51
C ILE A 442 6.64 6.51 16.96
N GLY A 443 5.59 6.44 16.14
CA GLY A 443 4.28 7.03 16.43
C GLY A 443 3.45 6.26 17.48
N ALA A 444 4.10 5.76 18.54
CA ALA A 444 3.47 5.01 19.62
C ALA A 444 4.21 5.27 20.94
N ASP A 445 3.53 5.03 22.07
CA ASP A 445 4.18 5.08 23.36
C ASP A 445 5.19 3.93 23.48
N VAL A 446 6.47 4.29 23.56
CA VAL A 446 7.59 3.36 23.67
C VAL A 446 8.54 3.83 24.74
N ALA A 447 9.17 2.86 25.41
CA ALA A 447 10.09 3.14 26.50
C ALA A 447 11.30 3.96 26.03
N TRP A 448 11.77 4.81 26.94
CA TRP A 448 13.03 5.53 26.81
C TRP A 448 14.17 4.68 27.36
N ARG A 449 15.24 4.50 26.58
CA ARG A 449 16.47 3.84 27.01
C ARG A 449 17.36 4.84 27.74
N ASP A 450 17.85 4.49 28.92
CA ASP A 450 18.92 5.23 29.57
C ASP A 450 20.26 4.93 28.90
N VAL A 451 20.94 5.97 28.43
CA VAL A 451 22.23 5.81 27.74
C VAL A 451 23.37 6.57 28.41
N SER A 452 23.08 7.53 29.30
CA SER A 452 24.12 8.26 30.02
C SER A 452 23.60 9.17 31.11
N HIS A 453 24.54 9.83 31.79
CA HIS A 453 24.30 11.01 32.57
C HIS A 453 24.18 12.27 31.66
N ALA A 454 23.29 13.19 32.01
CA ALA A 454 23.03 14.43 31.27
C ALA A 454 23.70 15.67 31.88
N TYR A 455 24.51 15.56 32.95
CA TYR A 455 25.40 16.63 33.45
C TYR A 455 24.74 18.01 33.65
N ASN A 456 23.52 18.07 34.17
CA ASN A 456 22.75 19.31 34.34
C ASN A 456 22.51 20.07 33.03
N VAL A 457 22.34 19.34 31.92
CA VAL A 457 21.95 19.91 30.63
C VAL A 457 20.62 20.67 30.75
N VAL A 458 20.57 21.84 30.13
CA VAL A 458 19.39 22.73 30.05
C VAL A 458 18.95 23.00 28.61
N ALA A 459 19.80 22.73 27.63
CA ALA A 459 19.47 22.81 26.20
C ALA A 459 20.31 21.83 25.39
N MET A 460 19.75 21.30 24.31
CA MET A 460 20.43 20.39 23.38
C MET A 460 20.11 20.75 21.94
N THR A 461 21.07 20.52 21.04
CA THR A 461 20.85 20.50 19.60
C THR A 461 21.79 19.47 18.97
N ALA A 462 21.62 19.20 17.69
CA ALA A 462 22.48 18.29 16.96
C ALA A 462 22.79 18.86 15.56
N LEU A 463 24.01 18.61 15.08
CA LEU A 463 24.43 18.96 13.73
C LEU A 463 25.40 17.91 13.20
N GLY A 464 25.13 17.38 12.01
CA GLY A 464 25.92 16.30 11.43
C GLY A 464 25.77 15.01 12.24
N ASP A 465 26.87 14.53 12.80
CA ASP A 465 26.99 13.36 13.67
C ASP A 465 27.21 13.74 15.15
N THR A 466 27.05 15.02 15.49
CA THR A 466 27.47 15.59 16.77
C THR A 466 26.29 16.16 17.55
N LEU A 467 26.20 15.78 18.83
CA LEU A 467 25.32 16.42 19.82
C LEU A 467 26.02 17.61 20.45
N TYR A 468 25.29 18.70 20.64
CA TYR A 468 25.72 19.90 21.36
C TYR A 468 24.77 20.12 22.53
N CYS A 469 25.29 20.55 23.68
CA CYS A 469 24.44 20.88 24.82
C CYS A 469 24.99 22.03 25.66
N VAL A 470 24.09 22.72 26.35
CA VAL A 470 24.41 23.74 27.36
C VAL A 470 24.04 23.19 28.74
N THR A 471 24.92 23.38 29.72
CA THR A 471 24.71 22.97 31.11
C THR A 471 24.38 24.16 32.02
N SER A 472 23.79 23.90 33.18
CA SER A 472 23.31 24.94 34.11
C SER A 472 24.41 25.84 34.69
N ASP A 473 25.68 25.44 34.59
CA ASP A 473 26.88 26.20 34.94
C ASP A 473 27.43 27.04 33.76
N ASN A 474 26.60 27.27 32.74
CA ASN A 474 26.89 28.12 31.58
C ASN A 474 28.06 27.62 30.71
N GLN A 475 28.23 26.30 30.60
CA GLN A 475 29.21 25.67 29.72
C GLN A 475 28.54 25.10 28.46
N LEU A 476 29.24 25.17 27.32
CA LEU A 476 28.82 24.59 26.04
C LEU A 476 29.69 23.36 25.75
N TRP A 477 29.04 22.24 25.47
CA TRP A 477 29.68 20.96 25.22
C TRP A 477 29.27 20.40 23.87
N TRP A 478 30.12 19.55 23.31
CA TRP A 478 29.79 18.75 22.14
C TRP A 478 30.32 17.33 22.30
N LYS A 479 29.67 16.36 21.66
CA LYS A 479 30.20 15.00 21.52
C LYS A 479 29.73 14.35 20.21
N PRO A 480 30.56 13.52 19.57
CA PRO A 480 30.09 12.63 18.52
C PRO A 480 29.04 11.65 19.06
N ALA A 481 28.03 11.33 18.26
CA ALA A 481 27.15 10.19 18.53
C ALA A 481 27.81 8.92 18.01
N SER A 482 28.34 8.09 18.92
CA SER A 482 28.80 6.75 18.57
C SER A 482 27.63 5.75 18.64
N GLU A 483 27.49 4.90 17.62
CA GLU A 483 26.40 3.91 17.51
C GLU A 483 26.48 2.77 18.56
N GLY A 484 27.64 2.55 19.17
CA GLY A 484 27.82 1.52 20.20
C GLY A 484 27.51 2.06 21.59
N GLY A 485 26.57 1.42 22.29
CA GLY A 485 26.23 1.65 23.70
C GLY A 485 27.35 1.31 24.69
N ALA A 486 28.57 1.79 24.46
CA ALA A 486 29.59 1.83 25.49
C ALA A 486 29.10 2.78 26.58
N ALA A 487 28.77 2.21 27.74
CA ALA A 487 28.50 2.95 28.95
C ALA A 487 29.54 4.05 29.10
N LEU A 488 29.04 5.27 29.24
CA LEU A 488 29.85 6.44 29.51
C LEU A 488 30.41 6.31 30.92
N GLY A 489 31.53 5.60 31.03
CA GLY A 489 32.44 5.72 32.15
C GLY A 489 33.09 7.09 32.08
N PHE A 490 32.37 8.12 32.51
CA PHE A 490 33.01 9.33 33.01
C PHE A 490 33.51 9.01 34.41
N ASN A 491 34.61 8.27 34.50
CA ASN A 491 35.43 8.35 35.71
C ASN A 491 35.88 9.80 35.78
N GLY A 492 35.71 10.43 36.94
CA GLY A 492 35.91 11.86 37.19
C GLY A 492 37.34 12.39 37.01
N ASP A 493 38.15 11.79 36.13
CA ASP A 493 39.48 12.22 35.77
C ASP A 493 39.52 12.55 34.27
N TRP A 494 39.59 13.84 33.96
CA TRP A 494 39.85 14.34 32.61
C TRP A 494 41.28 13.93 32.17
N PRO A 495 41.53 13.70 30.87
CA PRO A 495 42.88 13.64 30.35
C PRO A 495 43.59 14.98 30.57
N ASP A 496 44.71 14.90 31.28
CA ASP A 496 45.50 15.98 31.86
C ASP A 496 46.29 16.82 30.81
N TRP A 497 45.68 17.16 29.67
CA TRP A 497 46.35 17.89 28.59
C TRP A 497 46.10 19.40 28.59
N TRP A 498 45.37 19.92 29.58
CA TRP A 498 44.99 21.34 29.65
C TRP A 498 45.56 22.10 30.86
N ASN A 499 46.40 21.45 31.69
CA ASN A 499 47.10 22.10 32.80
C ASN A 499 48.48 22.70 32.43
N GLN A 500 48.87 22.69 31.16
CA GLN A 500 50.02 23.49 30.72
C GLN A 500 49.53 24.78 30.08
N GLY A 501 49.53 25.83 30.89
CA GLY A 501 49.36 27.19 30.41
C GLY A 501 50.38 27.50 29.31
N VAL A 502 49.88 27.69 28.10
CA VAL A 502 50.60 28.41 27.06
C VAL A 502 49.71 29.59 26.69
N SER A 503 50.18 30.78 27.10
CA SER A 503 49.62 32.04 26.67
C SER A 503 49.83 32.20 25.16
N CYS A 504 48.75 32.35 24.41
CA CYS A 504 48.81 32.85 23.04
C CYS A 504 48.35 34.31 23.02
N TYR A 505 49.26 35.20 23.43
CA TYR A 505 49.23 36.61 23.03
C TYR A 505 50.36 36.83 22.02
N GLY A 506 50.06 37.38 20.85
CA GLY A 506 51.09 38.00 20.00
C GLY A 506 50.87 37.86 18.50
N ARG A 507 50.51 38.98 17.87
CA ARG A 507 50.52 39.21 16.42
C ARG A 507 51.96 39.35 15.89
N ASN A 508 52.03 39.33 14.54
CA ASN A 508 53.13 39.70 13.63
C ASN A 508 54.17 38.59 13.40
N ALA A 509 54.80 38.42 12.25
CA ALA A 509 54.65 38.83 10.85
C ALA A 509 55.89 38.27 10.10
N LEU A 510 55.74 38.00 8.80
CA LEU A 510 56.77 37.97 7.74
C LEU A 510 57.59 36.68 7.46
N CYS A 511 57.31 36.17 6.25
CA CYS A 511 58.22 35.87 5.14
C CYS A 511 59.32 34.80 5.27
N SER A 512 59.13 33.72 4.51
CA SER A 512 59.91 33.42 3.30
C SER A 512 59.02 32.75 2.27
#